data_AF-A0A6M4AM78-F1
#
_entry.id   AF-A0A6M4AM78-F1
#
_cell.length_a   1.000
_cell.length_b   1.000
_cell.length_c   1.000
_cell.angle_alpha   90.00
_cell.angle_beta   90.00
_cell.angle_gamma   90.00
#
_symmetry.space_group_name_H-M   'P 1'
#
loop_
_entity.id
_entity.type
_entity.pdbx_description
1 polymer ?
#
loop_
_entity_poly.entity_id
_entity_poly.type
_entity_poly.pdbx_seq_one_letter_code
_entity_poly.pdbx_strand_id
1 'polypeptide(L)'
;VAIACYSGYNQEDSVIMNQSSIDRGLFRSLFYRAYVEQQKRIGINTFETFEKPLRSETMKMKHGTYEKLDDDGIIAPGTRVSGEDVIIGKTAPMAPDNEELGQRTKL
;
A
#
# COMPACT_ATOMS: atom_id res chain seq x y z
N VAL A 1 -20.79 -31.93 -6.19
CA VAL A 1 -19.79 -32.70 -5.40
C VAL A 1 -19.90 -34.15 -5.82
N ALA A 2 -18.77 -34.83 -6.04
CA ALA A 2 -18.72 -36.25 -6.37
C ALA A 2 -17.74 -36.94 -5.41
N ILE A 3 -18.07 -38.15 -4.95
CA ILE A 3 -17.24 -38.95 -4.04
C ILE A 3 -16.67 -40.12 -4.87
N ALA A 4 -15.42 -40.01 -5.28
CA ALA A 4 -14.74 -41.03 -6.07
C ALA A 4 -13.22 -40.88 -5.96
N CYS A 5 -12.51 -41.99 -6.13
CA CYS A 5 -11.07 -41.95 -6.39
C CYS A 5 -10.86 -41.60 -7.87
N TYR A 6 -10.22 -40.47 -8.15
CA TYR A 6 -9.98 -40.02 -9.52
C TYR A 6 -8.59 -39.41 -9.65
N SER A 7 -7.76 -39.92 -10.57
CA SER A 7 -6.40 -39.44 -10.89
C SER A 7 -5.35 -39.42 -9.77
N GLY A 8 -5.75 -39.56 -8.50
CA GLY A 8 -4.86 -39.54 -7.33
C GLY A 8 -4.64 -38.16 -6.72
N TYR A 9 -5.09 -37.07 -7.36
CA TYR A 9 -4.95 -35.68 -6.87
C TYR A 9 -5.99 -35.25 -5.82
N ASN A 10 -6.74 -36.20 -5.25
CA ASN A 10 -7.72 -35.97 -4.19
C ASN A 10 -7.49 -36.85 -2.94
N GLN A 11 -6.23 -37.19 -2.66
CA GLN A 11 -5.81 -37.95 -1.48
C GLN A 11 -5.43 -37.02 -0.31
N GLU A 12 -5.38 -37.55 0.91
CA GLU A 12 -4.89 -36.82 2.10
C GLU A 12 -5.50 -35.41 2.23
N ASP A 13 -6.83 -35.36 2.33
CA ASP A 13 -7.65 -34.13 2.49
C ASP A 13 -7.61 -33.14 1.32
N SER A 14 -6.97 -33.48 0.20
CA SER A 14 -7.04 -32.67 -1.03
C SER A 14 -8.34 -32.89 -1.81
N VAL A 15 -8.76 -31.88 -2.56
CA VAL A 15 -9.96 -31.92 -3.40
C VAL A 15 -9.66 -31.45 -4.82
N ILE A 16 -10.24 -32.11 -5.82
CA ILE A 16 -10.18 -31.69 -7.22
C ILE A 16 -11.38 -30.76 -7.50
N MET A 17 -11.11 -29.59 -8.10
CA MET A 17 -12.14 -28.63 -8.47
C MET A 17 -12.27 -28.52 -10.00
N ASN A 18 -13.50 -28.30 -10.48
CA ASN A 18 -13.76 -28.14 -11.92
C ASN A 18 -13.36 -26.73 -12.39
N GLN A 19 -12.37 -26.65 -13.29
CA GLN A 19 -11.88 -25.38 -13.83
C GLN A 19 -12.99 -24.55 -14.49
N SER A 20 -13.83 -25.14 -15.33
CA SER A 20 -14.93 -24.42 -15.99
C SER A 20 -15.97 -23.87 -15.02
N SER A 21 -16.13 -24.47 -13.84
CA SER A 21 -16.96 -23.89 -12.77
C SER A 21 -16.28 -22.69 -12.12
N ILE A 22 -14.96 -22.75 -11.88
CA ILE A 22 -14.16 -21.65 -11.34
C ILE A 22 -14.20 -20.44 -12.29
N ASP A 23 -14.03 -20.67 -13.59
CA ASP A 23 -14.05 -19.62 -14.62
C ASP A 23 -15.40 -18.87 -14.65
N ARG A 24 -16.49 -19.59 -14.34
CA ARG A 24 -17.85 -19.04 -14.22
C ARG A 24 -18.14 -18.40 -12.86
N GLY A 25 -17.15 -18.33 -11.96
CA GLY A 25 -17.22 -17.63 -10.69
C GLY A 25 -17.50 -18.50 -9.47
N LEU A 26 -17.44 -19.83 -9.58
CA LEU A 26 -17.54 -20.71 -8.41
C LEU A 26 -16.46 -20.32 -7.40
N PHE A 27 -16.87 -20.00 -6.16
CA PHE A 27 -16.02 -19.54 -5.06
C PHE A 27 -15.22 -18.25 -5.31
N ARG A 28 -15.60 -17.39 -6.27
CA ARG A 28 -15.03 -16.04 -6.39
C ARG A 28 -15.47 -15.18 -5.20
N SER A 29 -14.52 -14.58 -4.50
CA SER A 29 -14.77 -13.68 -3.36
C SER A 29 -14.15 -12.30 -3.60
N LEU A 30 -14.63 -11.30 -2.84
CA LEU A 30 -14.06 -9.95 -2.79
C LEU A 30 -13.41 -9.74 -1.43
N PHE A 31 -12.23 -9.10 -1.41
CA PHE A 31 -11.50 -8.78 -0.19
C PHE A 31 -11.30 -7.27 -0.11
N TYR A 32 -11.68 -6.68 1.01
CA TYR A 32 -11.52 -5.25 1.29
C TYR A 32 -10.60 -5.06 2.49
N ARG A 33 -9.71 -4.06 2.39
CA ARG A 33 -8.82 -3.64 3.49
C ARG A 33 -8.84 -2.12 3.57
N ALA A 34 -9.06 -1.59 4.76
CA ALA A 34 -9.04 -0.16 5.03
C ALA A 34 -7.73 0.23 5.73
N TYR A 35 -7.18 1.38 5.34
CA TYR A 35 -6.05 2.03 5.97
C TYR A 35 -6.50 3.41 6.45
N VAL A 36 -6.22 3.75 7.70
CA VAL A 36 -6.64 5.00 8.32
C VAL A 36 -5.41 5.71 8.83
N GLU A 37 -5.27 6.99 8.50
CA GLU A 37 -4.16 7.84 8.93
C GLU A 37 -4.69 9.22 9.33
N GLN A 38 -3.99 9.92 10.22
CA GLN A 38 -4.38 11.25 10.70
C GLN A 38 -3.17 12.17 10.76
N GLN A 39 -3.37 13.47 10.52
CA GLN A 39 -2.34 14.48 10.74
C GLN A 39 -2.15 14.68 12.25
N LYS A 40 -0.91 14.51 12.73
CA LYS A 40 -0.57 14.78 14.12
C LYS A 40 0.16 16.11 14.22
N ARG A 41 -0.02 16.74 15.38
CA ARG A 41 0.74 17.93 15.77
C ARG A 41 2.11 17.49 16.25
N ILE A 42 3.16 18.04 15.66
CA ILE A 42 4.55 17.87 16.08
C ILE A 42 4.91 19.13 16.86
N GLY A 43 5.22 19.00 18.15
CA GLY A 43 5.57 20.15 18.99
C GLY A 43 4.45 21.19 19.14
N ILE A 44 4.83 22.47 19.14
CA ILE A 44 3.90 23.58 19.45
C ILE A 44 3.22 24.11 18.18
N ASN A 45 3.93 24.40 17.09
CA ASN A 45 3.33 25.06 15.92
C ASN A 45 3.45 24.29 14.60
N THR A 46 3.95 23.06 14.62
CA THR A 46 4.12 22.26 13.39
C THR A 46 3.11 21.12 13.32
N PHE A 47 2.61 20.86 12.12
CA PHE A 47 1.65 19.78 11.83
C PHE A 47 2.20 18.92 10.70
N GLU A 48 1.89 17.64 10.73
CA GLU A 48 2.09 16.76 9.59
C GLU A 48 1.07 17.11 8.49
N THR A 49 1.49 17.06 7.24
CA THR A 49 0.66 17.40 6.09
C THR A 49 0.48 16.20 5.17
N PHE A 50 -0.71 16.08 4.58
CA PHE A 50 -0.95 15.16 3.48
C PHE A 50 -0.66 15.90 2.19
N GLU A 51 0.33 15.41 1.47
CA GLU A 51 0.80 15.98 0.20
C GLU A 51 1.61 14.92 -0.55
N LYS A 52 1.87 15.17 -1.83
CA LYS A 52 2.76 14.34 -2.63
C LYS A 52 4.22 14.66 -2.30
N PRO A 53 4.97 13.77 -1.61
CA PRO A 53 6.33 14.07 -1.22
C PRO A 53 7.26 14.09 -2.43
N LEU A 54 8.05 15.17 -2.56
CA LEU A 54 9.08 15.30 -3.58
C LEU A 54 10.43 14.79 -3.05
N ARG A 55 11.15 14.01 -3.87
CA ARG A 55 12.50 13.49 -3.53
C ARG A 55 13.56 14.57 -3.33
N SER A 56 13.30 15.78 -3.83
CA SER A 56 14.15 16.96 -3.62
C SER A 56 14.01 17.52 -2.21
N GLU A 57 12.80 17.52 -1.67
CA GLU A 57 12.42 18.25 -0.45
C GLU A 57 12.26 17.35 0.77
N THR A 58 12.00 16.06 0.56
CA THR A 58 11.73 15.11 1.64
C THR A 58 12.88 14.12 1.83
N MET A 59 13.24 13.90 3.09
CA MET A 59 14.26 12.94 3.50
C MET A 59 13.61 11.67 4.05
N LYS A 60 14.35 10.56 4.04
CA LYS A 60 13.90 9.23 4.55
C LYS A 60 12.58 8.74 3.93
N MET A 61 12.38 9.01 2.64
CA MET A 61 11.25 8.44 1.89
C MET A 61 11.30 6.90 1.93
N LYS A 62 10.13 6.28 2.03
CA LYS A 62 10.03 4.82 1.94
C LYS A 62 10.36 4.36 0.52
N HIS A 63 10.82 3.12 0.41
CA HIS A 63 10.95 2.47 -0.89
C HIS A 63 9.53 2.19 -1.40
N GLY A 64 9.25 2.62 -2.63
CA GLY A 64 7.92 2.57 -3.21
C GLY A 64 7.69 3.64 -4.28
N THR A 65 6.59 3.50 -4.99
CA THR A 65 6.17 4.41 -6.05
C THR A 65 5.19 5.44 -5.49
N TYR A 66 5.53 6.72 -5.66
CA TYR A 66 4.70 7.87 -5.25
C TYR A 66 3.98 8.53 -6.44
N GLU A 67 4.18 8.02 -7.66
CA GLU A 67 3.63 8.60 -8.89
C GLU A 67 2.09 8.58 -8.93
N LYS A 68 1.49 7.57 -8.28
CA LYS A 68 0.05 7.33 -8.22
C LYS A 68 -0.69 8.22 -7.21
N LEU A 69 0.03 9.00 -6.42
CA LEU A 69 -0.58 9.96 -5.51
C LEU A 69 -0.96 11.23 -6.29
N ASP A 70 -2.13 11.76 -5.99
CA ASP A 70 -2.53 13.10 -6.40
C ASP A 70 -1.86 14.15 -5.51
N ASP A 71 -2.07 15.42 -5.82
CA ASP A 71 -1.41 16.55 -5.14
C ASP A 71 -1.82 16.67 -3.65
N ASP A 72 -2.98 16.11 -3.28
CA ASP A 72 -3.44 16.01 -1.89
C ASP A 72 -2.76 14.88 -1.09
N GLY A 73 -1.86 14.12 -1.72
CA GLY A 73 -1.17 12.99 -1.10
C GLY A 73 -2.03 11.74 -0.97
N ILE A 74 -3.17 11.64 -1.67
CA ILE A 74 -4.04 10.48 -1.65
C ILE A 74 -4.16 9.91 -3.07
N ILE A 75 -4.37 8.60 -3.18
CA ILE A 75 -4.60 7.95 -4.47
C ILE A 75 -6.07 8.07 -4.90
N ALA A 76 -6.29 8.40 -6.18
CA ALA A 76 -7.63 8.44 -6.76
C ALA A 76 -8.31 7.04 -6.75
N PRO A 77 -9.62 6.96 -6.41
CA PRO A 77 -10.38 5.72 -6.51
C PRO A 77 -10.32 5.11 -7.92
N GLY A 78 -10.15 3.78 -7.99
CA GLY A 78 -10.03 3.04 -9.25
C GLY A 78 -8.61 2.89 -9.78
N THR A 79 -7.63 3.59 -9.20
CA THR A 79 -6.22 3.41 -9.56
C THR A 79 -5.71 2.04 -9.10
N ARG A 80 -5.12 1.28 -10.03
CA ARG A 80 -4.56 -0.04 -9.71
C ARG A 80 -3.29 0.10 -8.87
N VAL A 81 -3.30 -0.49 -7.68
CA VAL A 81 -2.14 -0.58 -6.77
C VAL A 81 -1.65 -2.01 -6.61
N SER A 82 -0.36 -2.15 -6.34
CA SER A 82 0.31 -3.43 -6.17
C SER A 82 1.56 -3.28 -5.30
N GLY A 83 1.85 -4.29 -4.47
CA GLY A 83 3.12 -4.39 -3.75
C GLY A 83 3.42 -3.18 -2.86
N GLU A 84 4.45 -2.42 -3.22
CA GLU A 84 5.01 -1.29 -2.47
C GLU A 84 4.49 0.09 -2.92
N ASP A 85 3.39 0.11 -3.68
CA ASP A 85 2.75 1.38 -4.06
C ASP A 85 2.25 2.14 -2.83
N VAL A 86 2.61 3.42 -2.74
CA VAL A 86 2.18 4.28 -1.64
C VAL A 86 0.77 4.77 -1.92
N ILE A 87 -0.13 4.58 -0.95
CA ILE A 87 -1.55 4.97 -1.03
C ILE A 87 -1.90 6.24 -0.25
N ILE A 88 -1.05 6.62 0.71
CA ILE A 88 -1.18 7.83 1.52
C ILE A 88 0.23 8.45 1.67
N GLY A 89 0.42 9.61 1.07
CA GLY A 89 1.61 10.46 1.19
C GLY A 89 1.46 11.40 2.38
N LYS A 90 2.38 11.28 3.33
CA LYS A 90 2.38 12.08 4.55
C LYS A 90 3.79 12.58 4.83
N THR A 91 3.93 13.87 5.04
CA THR A 91 5.19 14.54 5.35
C THR A 91 5.16 15.13 6.74
N ALA A 92 6.34 15.17 7.37
CA ALA A 92 6.53 15.72 8.70
C ALA A 92 7.71 16.70 8.64
N PRO A 93 7.55 17.95 9.10
CA PRO A 93 8.66 18.89 9.16
C PRO A 93 9.71 18.39 10.16
N MET A 94 11.00 18.49 9.78
CA MET A 94 12.11 18.16 10.66
C MET A 94 12.43 19.34 11.58
N ALA A 95 12.69 19.06 12.86
CA ALA A 95 13.19 20.07 13.79
C ALA A 95 14.62 20.50 13.39
N PRO A 96 15.01 21.76 13.61
CA PRO A 96 16.32 22.29 13.19
C PRO A 96 17.50 21.47 13.75
N ASP A 97 17.40 20.96 14.98
CA ASP A 97 18.45 20.13 15.60
C ASP A 97 18.66 18.77 14.90
N ASN A 98 17.72 18.32 14.06
CA ASN A 98 17.78 17.07 13.30
C ASN A 98 18.24 17.27 11.84
N GLU A 99 18.46 18.51 11.38
CA GLU A 99 19.01 18.76 10.03
C GLU A 99 20.46 18.27 9.91
N GLU A 100 21.23 18.30 11.00
CA GLU A 100 22.64 17.87 11.02
C GLU A 100 22.83 16.34 10.88
N LEU A 101 21.82 15.54 11.22
CA LEU A 101 21.85 14.06 11.11
C LEU A 101 21.44 13.54 9.73
N GLY A 102 21.00 14.43 8.82
CA GLY A 102 20.47 14.09 7.50
C GLY A 102 21.13 14.85 6.36
N GLN A 103 22.40 15.25 6.51
CA GLN A 103 23.10 16.15 5.58
C GLN A 103 22.99 15.73 4.11
N ARG A 104 22.07 16.37 3.38
CA ARG A 104 22.38 16.86 2.03
C ARG A 104 23.09 18.19 2.21
N THR A 105 24.39 18.21 1.94
CA THR A 105 25.17 19.44 1.84
C THR A 105 24.49 20.35 0.83
N LYS A 106 23.94 21.49 1.28
CA LYS A 106 23.51 22.55 0.37
C LYS A 106 24.79 23.13 -0.28
N LEU A 107 24.86 23.08 -1.60
CA LEU A 107 25.84 23.82 -2.41
C LEU A 107 25.49 25.33 -2.38
#